data_AF-A0A945IC94-F1
#
_entry.id   AF-A0A945IC94-F1
#
_cell.length_a   1.000
_cell.length_b   1.000
_cell.length_c   1.000
_cell.angle_alpha   90.00
_cell.angle_beta   90.00
_cell.angle_gamma   90.00
#
_symmetry.space_group_name_H-M   'P 1'
#
loop_
_entity.id
_entity.type
_entity.pdbx_description
1 polymer ?
#
loop_
_entity_poly.entity_id
_entity_poly.type
_entity_poly.pdbx_seq_one_letter_code
_entity_poly.pdbx_strand_id
1 'polypeptide(L)'
;MARAQDMLDEAIALLTGAGQNELADRLSAQREKFFFTSLAGVPLANKVKKAGIALSTDGSEANVAAVSSLVDQIEDKADAPGTVLT
;
A
#
# COMPACT_ATOMS: atom_id res chain seq x y z
N MET A 1 -11.42 1.36 14.24
CA MET A 1 -10.64 0.48 13.35
C MET A 1 -10.38 1.23 12.04
N ALA A 2 -9.44 2.20 12.02
CA ALA A 2 -9.21 3.08 10.84
C ALA A 2 -7.72 3.23 10.46
N ARG A 3 -6.80 2.82 11.35
CA ARG A 3 -5.37 3.16 11.24
C ARG A 3 -4.66 2.61 10.01
N ALA A 4 -5.06 1.44 9.51
CA ALA A 4 -4.43 0.84 8.33
C ALA A 4 -4.90 1.50 7.02
N GLN A 5 -6.18 1.86 6.94
CA GLN A 5 -6.75 2.56 5.80
C GLN A 5 -6.22 3.99 5.71
N ASP A 6 -6.17 4.71 6.83
CA ASP A 6 -5.57 6.05 6.87
C ASP A 6 -4.10 6.03 6.42
N MET A 7 -3.34 5.01 6.83
CA MET A 7 -1.94 4.83 6.42
C MET A 7 -1.78 4.50 4.92
N LEU A 8 -2.72 3.73 4.36
CA LEU A 8 -2.75 3.45 2.92
C LEU A 8 -3.12 4.71 2.14
N ASP A 9 -4.11 5.48 2.58
CA ASP A 9 -4.53 6.72 1.92
C ASP A 9 -3.39 7.74 1.87
N GLU A 10 -2.64 7.88 2.96
CA GLU A 10 -1.43 8.70 2.97
C GLU A 10 -0.36 8.15 2.01
N ALA A 11 -0.18 6.83 1.94
CA ALA A 11 0.79 6.22 1.03
C ALA A 11 0.39 6.42 -0.45
N ILE A 12 -0.90 6.29 -0.76
CA ILE A 12 -1.48 6.57 -2.08
C ILE A 12 -1.22 8.03 -2.45
N ALA A 13 -1.51 8.97 -1.54
CA ALA A 13 -1.25 10.39 -1.78
C ALA A 13 0.23 10.70 -2.05
N LEU A 14 1.15 10.04 -1.33
CA LEU A 14 2.59 10.18 -1.56
C LEU A 14 3.01 9.62 -2.92
N LEU A 15 2.42 8.50 -3.35
CA LEU A 15 2.73 7.87 -4.63
C LEU A 15 2.21 8.70 -5.80
N THR A 16 0.98 9.20 -5.72
CA THR A 16 0.41 10.14 -6.69
C THR A 16 1.26 11.41 -6.78
N GLY A 17 1.69 11.95 -5.62
CA GLY A 17 2.59 13.10 -5.57
C GLY A 17 3.97 12.85 -6.20
N ALA A 18 4.46 11.61 -6.16
CA ALA A 18 5.70 11.18 -6.80
C ALA A 18 5.55 10.78 -8.28
N GLY A 19 4.33 10.88 -8.85
CA GLY A 19 4.04 10.48 -10.24
C GLY A 19 3.84 8.97 -10.43
N GLN A 20 3.79 8.18 -9.36
CA GLN A 20 3.55 6.73 -9.37
C GLN A 20 2.05 6.42 -9.31
N ASN A 21 1.29 6.93 -10.27
CA ASN A 21 -0.18 6.79 -10.30
C ASN A 21 -0.64 5.33 -10.42
N GLU A 22 0.08 4.50 -11.18
CA GLU A 22 -0.26 3.09 -11.34
C GLU A 22 -0.15 2.31 -10.02
N LEU A 23 0.90 2.55 -9.24
CA LEU A 23 1.06 1.93 -7.91
C LEU A 23 0.01 2.45 -6.92
N ALA A 24 -0.35 3.73 -7.03
CA ALA A 24 -1.39 4.35 -6.20
C ALA A 24 -2.78 3.72 -6.48
N ASP A 25 -3.14 3.54 -7.76
CA ASP A 25 -4.40 2.92 -8.17
C ASP A 25 -4.49 1.47 -7.70
N ARG A 26 -3.40 0.71 -7.85
CA ARG A 26 -3.28 -0.66 -7.35
C ARG A 26 -3.50 -0.75 -5.85
N LEU A 27 -2.84 0.09 -5.05
CA LEU A 27 -3.05 0.15 -3.60
C LEU A 27 -4.48 0.56 -3.23
N SER A 28 -5.07 1.50 -3.97
CA SER A 28 -6.45 1.95 -3.73
C SER A 28 -7.45 0.80 -3.92
N ALA A 29 -7.24 -0.08 -4.91
CA ALA A 29 -8.06 -1.26 -5.10
C ALA A 29 -7.99 -2.26 -3.93
N GLN A 30 -6.89 -2.27 -3.17
CA GLN A 30 -6.71 -3.14 -2.01
C GLN A 30 -7.25 -2.53 -0.71
N ARG A 31 -7.48 -1.22 -0.66
CA ARG A 31 -7.92 -0.45 0.54
C ARG A 31 -9.17 -1.01 1.21
N GLU A 32 -10.11 -1.53 0.42
CA GLU A 32 -11.41 -2.03 0.91
C GLU A 32 -11.37 -3.50 1.34
N LYS A 33 -10.24 -4.20 1.17
CA LYS A 33 -10.15 -5.62 1.52
C LYS A 33 -10.07 -5.86 3.03
N PHE A 34 -10.62 -6.98 3.49
CA PHE A 34 -10.71 -7.35 4.92
C PHE A 34 -9.34 -7.39 5.62
N PHE A 35 -8.29 -7.71 4.86
CA PHE A 35 -6.92 -7.65 5.33
C PHE A 35 -6.58 -6.30 6.01
N PHE A 36 -7.07 -5.18 5.46
CA PHE A 36 -6.87 -3.82 5.99
C PHE A 36 -7.96 -3.35 6.95
N THR A 37 -9.14 -3.95 6.93
CA THR A 37 -10.14 -3.70 7.98
C THR A 37 -9.76 -4.41 9.29
N SER A 38 -9.01 -5.50 9.21
CA SER A 38 -8.38 -6.18 10.35
C SER A 38 -7.04 -5.54 10.74
N LEU A 39 -6.62 -5.73 12.00
CA LEU A 39 -5.30 -5.29 12.50
C LEU A 39 -4.11 -5.93 11.75
N ALA A 40 -4.35 -6.98 10.95
CA ALA A 40 -3.32 -7.67 10.18
C ALA A 40 -2.72 -6.81 9.05
N GLY A 41 -3.48 -5.84 8.52
CA GLY A 41 -3.02 -4.95 7.44
C GLY A 41 -2.20 -3.75 7.90
N VAL A 42 -2.25 -3.41 9.19
CA VAL A 42 -1.51 -2.27 9.77
C VAL A 42 0.00 -2.33 9.51
N PRO A 43 0.70 -3.47 9.70
CA PRO A 43 2.14 -3.54 9.48
C PRO A 43 2.55 -3.31 8.02
N LEU A 44 1.74 -3.80 7.06
CA LEU A 44 2.01 -3.60 5.63
C LEU A 44 1.70 -2.18 5.19
N ALA A 45 0.57 -1.62 5.62
CA ALA A 45 0.24 -0.22 5.36
C ALA A 45 1.36 0.72 5.87
N ASN A 46 1.91 0.45 7.06
CA ASN A 46 3.02 1.22 7.60
C ASN A 46 4.32 1.06 6.79
N LYS A 47 4.60 -0.13 6.25
CA LYS A 47 5.75 -0.36 5.37
C LYS A 47 5.62 0.40 4.06
N VAL A 48 4.46 0.33 3.39
CA VAL A 48 4.20 1.06 2.15
C VAL A 48 4.29 2.56 2.40
N LYS A 49 3.67 3.07 3.47
CA LYS A 49 3.77 4.49 3.84
C LYS A 49 5.23 4.93 3.99
N LYS A 50 6.05 4.16 4.72
CA LYS A 50 7.49 4.48 4.86
C LYS A 50 8.23 4.47 3.53
N ALA A 51 7.94 3.50 2.66
CA ALA A 51 8.53 3.42 1.33
C ALA A 51 8.06 4.59 0.43
N GLY A 52 6.79 4.98 0.52
CA GLY A 52 6.24 6.15 -0.17
C GLY A 52 6.86 7.46 0.30
N ILE A 53 7.14 7.61 1.61
CA ILE A 53 7.88 8.77 2.12
C ILE A 53 9.31 8.78 1.55
N ALA A 54 10.00 7.63 1.58
CA ALA A 54 11.34 7.52 1.02
C ALA A 54 11.35 7.86 -0.48
N LEU A 55 10.38 7.35 -1.25
CA LEU A 55 10.18 7.68 -2.65
C LEU A 55 9.93 9.18 -2.88
N SER A 56 9.06 9.79 -2.07
CA SER A 56 8.76 11.22 -2.19
C SER A 56 9.96 12.11 -1.87
N THR A 57 10.91 11.59 -1.09
CA THR A 57 12.16 12.28 -0.73
C THR A 57 13.27 12.00 -1.76
N ASP A 58 13.30 10.78 -2.30
CA ASP A 58 14.27 10.27 -3.25
C ASP A 58 13.56 9.39 -4.30
N GLY A 59 13.34 9.94 -5.49
CA GLY A 59 12.65 9.26 -6.61
C GLY A 59 13.51 8.23 -7.34
N SER A 60 14.53 7.66 -6.71
CA SER A 60 15.39 6.63 -7.29
C SER A 60 14.60 5.37 -7.67
N GLU A 61 15.03 4.69 -8.74
CA GLU A 61 14.42 3.42 -9.17
C GLU A 61 14.43 2.36 -8.07
N ALA A 62 15.40 2.40 -7.15
CA ALA A 62 15.45 1.51 -5.99
C ALA A 62 14.24 1.72 -5.06
N ASN A 63 13.85 2.97 -4.81
CA ASN A 63 12.68 3.28 -3.99
C ASN A 63 11.37 2.97 -4.72
N VAL A 64 11.31 3.18 -6.04
CA VAL A 64 10.18 2.75 -6.88
C VAL A 64 10.00 1.23 -6.79
N ALA A 65 11.09 0.47 -6.98
CA ALA A 65 11.08 -0.99 -6.90
C ALA A 65 10.70 -1.48 -5.49
N ALA A 66 11.18 -0.81 -4.44
CA ALA A 66 10.81 -1.12 -3.07
C ALA A 66 9.32 -0.91 -2.80
N VAL A 67 8.72 0.19 -3.28
CA VAL A 67 7.28 0.39 -3.18
C VAL A 67 6.53 -0.66 -4.00
N SER A 68 6.92 -0.90 -5.26
CA SER A 68 6.28 -1.89 -6.13
C SER A 68 6.24 -3.27 -5.47
N SER A 69 7.37 -3.74 -4.94
CA SER A 69 7.44 -5.02 -4.24
C SER A 69 6.52 -5.09 -3.01
N LEU A 70 6.29 -3.97 -2.33
CA LEU A 70 5.35 -3.91 -1.21
C LEU A 70 3.89 -3.90 -1.69
N VAL A 71 3.60 -3.26 -2.82
CA VAL A 71 2.27 -3.32 -3.47
C VAL A 71 1.97 -4.76 -3.88
N ASP A 72 2.89 -5.44 -4.55
CA ASP A 72 2.74 -6.84 -4.97
C ASP A 72 2.49 -7.75 -3.75
N GLN A 73 3.24 -7.57 -2.66
CA GLN A 73 3.03 -8.32 -1.41
C GLN A 73 1.66 -8.06 -0.77
N ILE A 74 1.12 -6.86 -0.93
CA ILE A 74 -0.21 -6.51 -0.44
C ILE A 74 -1.26 -7.19 -1.32
N GLU A 75 -1.12 -7.15 -2.63
CA GLU A 75 -2.02 -7.81 -3.56
C GLU A 75 -2.06 -9.32 -3.31
N ASP A 76 -0.90 -9.98 -3.24
CA ASP A 76 -0.78 -11.41 -2.93
C ASP A 76 -1.46 -11.79 -1.61
N LYS A 77 -1.31 -10.95 -0.58
CA LYS A 77 -1.91 -11.21 0.74
C LYS A 77 -3.39 -10.89 0.79
N ALA A 78 -3.83 -9.94 -0.02
CA ALA A 78 -5.22 -9.54 -0.05
C ALA A 78 -6.05 -10.44 -0.98
N ASP A 79 -5.45 -11.10 -1.96
CA ASP A 79 -6.03 -12.19 -2.78
C ASP A 79 -5.92 -13.59 -2.14
N ALA A 80 -5.27 -13.72 -0.98
CA ALA A 80 -5.17 -15.00 -0.30
C ALA A 80 -6.58 -15.55 0.09
N PRO A 81 -6.88 -16.83 -0.19
CA PRO A 81 -8.17 -17.43 0.15
C PRO A 81 -8.37 -17.39 1.67
N GLY A 82 -9.37 -16.63 2.13
CA GLY A 82 -9.64 -16.36 3.55
C GLY A 82 -9.62 -14.87 3.94
N THR A 83 -9.17 -13.96 3.06
CA THR A 83 -9.21 -12.51 3.27
C THR A 83 -10.24 -11.76 2.42
N VAL A 84 -10.97 -12.46 1.56
CA VAL A 84 -12.05 -11.91 0.73
C VAL A 84 -13.35 -12.55 1.19
N LEU A 85 -14.32 -11.74 1.64
CA LEU A 85 -15.67 -12.20 1.95
C LEU A 85 -16.35 -12.59 0.64
N THR A 86 -16.51 -13.89 0.41
CA THR A 86 -17.66 -14.43 -0.34
C THR A 86 -18.90 -14.33 0.53
#